data_AF-A0A8J7S8D2-F1
#
_entry.id   AF-A0A8J7S8D2-F1
#
_cell.length_a   1.000
_cell.length_b   1.000
_cell.length_c   1.000
_cell.angle_alpha   90.00
_cell.angle_beta   90.00
_cell.angle_gamma   90.00
#
_symmetry.space_group_name_H-M   'P 1'
#
loop_
_entity.id
_entity.type
_entity.pdbx_description
1 polymer ?
#
loop_
_entity_poly.entity_id
_entity_poly.type
_entity_poly.pdbx_seq_one_letter_code
_entity_poly.pdbx_strand_id
1 'polypeptide(L)'
;MVAYNFKSGFVRDIRAGIKDHTVRGNRARRHARPGELVQLYTGMRTKQCTKILDPDPPCTRLDEVALEVGPMAGRFALFEINGIPLDDEAIEAFAAADGFSVARRLDVSATECMVRFWAMTYGRQPFEGVVIHWDPSEALRQFGIS
;
A
#
# COMPACT_ATOMS: atom_id res chain seq x y z
N MET A 1 -18.79 4.43 0.12
CA MET A 1 -17.76 4.08 1.11
C MET A 1 -17.10 2.79 0.67
N VAL A 2 -15.77 2.76 0.58
CA VAL A 2 -15.00 1.62 0.04
C VAL A 2 -14.12 1.05 1.15
N ALA A 3 -14.11 -0.27 1.28
CA ALA A 3 -13.37 -0.96 2.32
C ALA A 3 -12.17 -1.72 1.75
N TYR A 4 -11.02 -1.59 2.39
CA TYR A 4 -9.75 -2.20 2.00
C TYR A 4 -9.25 -3.13 3.10
N ASN A 5 -8.96 -4.39 2.72
CA ASN A 5 -8.40 -5.38 3.64
C ASN A 5 -6.88 -5.41 3.54
N PHE A 6 -6.21 -5.41 4.69
CA PHE A 6 -4.76 -5.50 4.82
C PHE A 6 -4.35 -6.81 5.49
N LYS A 7 -3.16 -7.29 5.15
CA LYS A 7 -2.50 -8.36 5.91
C LYS A 7 -2.05 -7.79 7.27
N SER A 8 -2.03 -8.62 8.30
CA SER A 8 -1.72 -8.22 9.68
C SER A 8 -0.37 -7.50 9.83
N GLY A 9 0.63 -7.84 9.01
CA GLY A 9 1.94 -7.20 9.02
C GLY A 9 1.92 -5.68 8.78
N PHE A 10 0.93 -5.16 8.04
CA PHE A 10 0.81 -3.73 7.74
C PHE A 10 0.05 -2.94 8.80
N VAL A 11 -0.65 -3.60 9.73
CA VAL A 11 -1.56 -2.95 10.69
C VAL A 11 -0.81 -1.97 11.59
N ARG A 12 0.40 -2.35 12.02
CA ARG A 12 1.25 -1.50 12.87
C ARG A 12 1.60 -0.19 12.16
N ASP A 13 2.06 -0.27 10.91
CA ASP A 13 2.55 0.90 10.17
C ASP A 13 1.40 1.84 9.78
N ILE A 14 0.22 1.29 9.49
CA ILE A 14 -0.99 2.10 9.26
C ILE A 14 -1.37 2.87 10.53
N ARG A 15 -1.38 2.19 11.70
CA ARG A 15 -1.69 2.83 12.99
C ARG A 15 -0.65 3.83 13.46
N ALA A 16 0.58 3.72 12.96
CA ALA A 16 1.64 4.68 13.23
C ALA A 16 1.65 5.85 12.23
N GLY A 17 0.76 5.86 11.23
CA GLY A 17 0.76 6.88 10.17
C GLY A 17 1.90 6.76 9.17
N ILE A 18 2.70 5.69 9.24
CA ILE A 18 3.83 5.45 8.33
C ILE A 18 3.30 4.98 6.97
N LYS A 19 2.25 4.14 6.98
CA LYS A 19 1.60 3.63 5.78
C LYS A 19 0.27 4.34 5.57
N ASP A 20 0.23 5.22 4.58
CA ASP A 20 -0.89 6.10 4.24
C ASP A 20 -1.49 5.81 2.84
N HIS A 21 -1.04 4.76 2.18
CA HIS A 21 -1.54 4.35 0.88
C HIS A 21 -1.54 2.83 0.67
N THR A 22 -2.20 2.38 -0.40
CA THR A 22 -2.24 0.98 -0.81
C THR A 22 -2.36 0.86 -2.32
N VAL A 23 -1.58 -0.06 -2.90
CA VAL A 23 -1.75 -0.47 -4.30
C VAL A 23 -2.89 -1.49 -4.43
N ARG A 24 -3.78 -1.28 -5.40
CA ARG A 24 -4.90 -2.20 -5.70
C ARG A 24 -5.11 -2.34 -7.20
N GLY A 25 -5.21 -3.58 -7.65
CA GLY A 25 -5.52 -3.88 -9.05
C GLY A 25 -6.90 -3.36 -9.45
N ASN A 26 -7.09 -3.16 -10.74
CA ASN A 26 -8.39 -2.79 -11.31
C ASN A 26 -9.45 -3.87 -11.01
N ARG A 27 -10.68 -3.45 -10.68
CA ARG A 27 -11.79 -4.34 -10.32
C ARG A 27 -13.09 -3.85 -10.94
N ALA A 28 -14.06 -4.76 -11.06
CA ALA A 28 -15.41 -4.44 -11.54
C ALA A 28 -16.12 -3.36 -10.70
N ARG A 29 -15.80 -3.27 -9.40
CA ARG A 29 -16.23 -2.17 -8.54
C ARG A 29 -15.15 -1.11 -8.47
N ARG A 30 -15.55 0.15 -8.65
CA ARG A 30 -14.64 1.29 -8.54
C ARG A 30 -14.00 1.40 -7.16
N HIS A 31 -12.81 1.99 -7.12
CA HIS A 31 -12.14 2.40 -5.88
C HIS A 31 -12.75 3.69 -5.32
N ALA A 32 -12.28 4.07 -4.12
CA ALA A 32 -12.61 5.36 -3.51
C ALA A 32 -12.19 6.51 -4.42
N ARG A 33 -12.77 7.69 -4.22
CA ARG A 33 -12.37 8.95 -4.86
C ARG A 33 -11.89 9.95 -3.81
N PRO A 34 -11.08 10.95 -4.19
CA PRO A 34 -10.71 12.04 -3.29
C PRO A 34 -11.94 12.62 -2.57
N GLY A 35 -11.83 12.80 -1.26
CA GLY A 35 -12.91 13.26 -0.37
C GLY A 35 -13.83 12.16 0.17
N GLU A 36 -13.83 10.95 -0.39
CA GLU A 36 -14.60 9.82 0.14
C GLU A 36 -13.85 9.15 1.31
N LEU A 37 -14.58 8.75 2.36
CA LEU A 37 -14.00 7.98 3.46
C LEU A 37 -13.63 6.55 3.04
N VAL A 38 -12.45 6.09 3.46
CA VAL A 38 -11.96 4.73 3.24
C VAL A 38 -11.97 3.94 4.53
N GLN A 39 -12.54 2.72 4.49
CA GLN A 39 -12.53 1.85 5.65
C GLN A 39 -11.37 0.89 5.59
N LEU A 40 -10.49 0.95 6.58
CA LEU A 40 -9.30 0.11 6.62
C LEU A 40 -9.52 -1.02 7.63
N TYR A 41 -9.45 -2.26 7.17
CA TYR A 41 -9.63 -3.45 8.01
C TYR A 41 -8.48 -4.44 7.84
N THR A 42 -8.31 -5.29 8.84
CA THR A 42 -7.54 -6.54 8.75
C THR A 42 -8.46 -7.73 9.04
N GLY A 43 -8.13 -8.90 8.50
CA GLY A 43 -8.88 -10.14 8.76
C GLY A 43 -10.32 -10.13 8.24
N MET A 44 -10.65 -9.34 7.21
CA MET A 44 -12.00 -9.33 6.63
C MET A 44 -12.47 -10.74 6.26
N ARG A 45 -13.77 -11.01 6.45
CA ARG A 45 -14.42 -12.32 6.24
C ARG A 45 -13.99 -13.42 7.21
N THR A 46 -13.29 -13.06 8.29
CA THR A 46 -12.97 -13.97 9.39
C THR A 46 -13.53 -13.43 10.71
N LYS A 47 -13.53 -14.25 11.76
CA LYS A 47 -13.88 -13.82 13.13
C LYS A 47 -12.89 -12.80 13.72
N GLN A 48 -11.71 -12.67 13.13
CA GLN A 48 -10.66 -11.73 13.57
C GLN A 48 -10.75 -10.37 12.85
N CYS A 49 -11.86 -10.11 12.14
CA CYS A 49 -12.07 -8.86 11.42
C CYS A 49 -12.02 -7.66 12.38
N THR A 50 -11.09 -6.74 12.16
CA THR A 50 -10.86 -5.58 13.02
C THR A 50 -10.63 -4.33 12.19
N LYS A 51 -11.26 -3.22 12.57
CA LYS A 51 -11.02 -1.90 11.99
C LYS A 51 -9.66 -1.38 12.43
N ILE A 52 -8.86 -0.87 11.49
CA ILE A 52 -7.47 -0.47 11.76
C ILE A 52 -7.40 0.94 12.31
N LEU A 53 -8.10 1.88 11.66
CA LEU A 53 -8.22 3.30 12.04
C LEU A 53 -9.68 3.67 12.29
N ASP A 54 -9.91 4.55 13.25
CA ASP A 54 -11.24 5.10 13.55
C ASP A 54 -11.08 6.54 14.08
N PRO A 55 -11.64 7.61 13.48
CA PRO A 55 -12.54 7.60 12.33
C PRO A 55 -11.90 7.05 11.04
N ASP A 56 -12.76 6.75 10.06
CA ASP A 56 -12.31 6.39 8.71
C ASP A 56 -11.60 7.60 8.06
N PRO A 57 -10.36 7.45 7.56
CA PRO A 57 -9.65 8.57 6.94
C PRO A 57 -10.23 8.92 5.56
N PRO A 58 -10.18 10.19 5.12
CA PRO A 58 -10.56 10.55 3.76
C PRO A 58 -9.50 10.07 2.76
N CYS A 59 -9.96 9.55 1.62
CA CYS A 59 -9.11 9.38 0.45
C CYS A 59 -8.67 10.75 -0.05
N THR A 60 -7.38 10.91 -0.33
CA THR A 60 -6.80 12.18 -0.78
C THR A 60 -6.48 12.18 -2.26
N ARG A 61 -6.01 11.04 -2.79
CA ARG A 61 -5.60 10.91 -4.19
C ARG A 61 -5.69 9.47 -4.67
N LEU A 62 -5.86 9.33 -5.98
CA LEU A 62 -5.62 8.09 -6.71
C LEU A 62 -4.62 8.35 -7.81
N ASP A 63 -3.60 7.51 -7.88
CA ASP A 63 -2.61 7.52 -8.95
C ASP A 63 -2.68 6.19 -9.71
N GLU A 64 -2.57 6.22 -11.03
CA GLU A 64 -2.44 4.99 -11.83
C GLU A 64 -1.08 4.36 -11.57
N VAL A 65 -1.03 3.02 -11.50
CA VAL A 65 0.21 2.28 -11.29
C VAL A 65 0.32 1.10 -12.21
N ALA A 66 1.49 0.95 -12.83
CA ALA A 66 1.88 -0.19 -13.64
C ALA A 66 3.18 -0.78 -13.08
N LEU A 67 3.17 -2.10 -12.83
CA LEU A 67 4.29 -2.82 -12.22
C LEU A 67 4.60 -4.10 -13.01
N GLU A 68 5.89 -4.37 -13.20
CA GLU A 68 6.37 -5.65 -13.70
C GLU A 68 7.54 -6.12 -12.85
N VAL A 69 7.45 -7.33 -12.29
CA VAL A 69 8.57 -7.93 -11.54
C VAL A 69 9.66 -8.33 -12.53
N GLY A 70 10.88 -7.85 -12.29
CA GLY A 70 12.00 -8.10 -13.18
C GLY A 70 12.52 -9.54 -13.13
N PRO A 71 13.29 -9.95 -14.16
CA PRO A 71 13.95 -11.26 -14.18
C PRO A 71 15.08 -11.34 -13.15
N MET A 72 15.69 -10.21 -12.80
CA MET A 72 16.69 -10.11 -11.73
C MET A 72 16.02 -10.14 -10.36
N ALA A 73 16.59 -10.92 -9.43
CA ALA A 73 16.07 -11.01 -8.08
C ALA A 73 16.03 -9.63 -7.40
N GLY A 74 14.92 -9.33 -6.73
CA GLY A 74 14.76 -8.12 -5.92
C GLY A 74 14.53 -6.82 -6.69
N ARG A 75 14.30 -6.85 -8.00
CA ARG A 75 14.03 -5.65 -8.82
C ARG A 75 12.71 -5.73 -9.58
N PHE A 76 12.12 -4.56 -9.83
CA PHE A 76 11.08 -4.40 -10.84
C PHE A 76 11.73 -4.18 -12.22
N ALA A 77 11.14 -4.75 -13.27
CA ALA A 77 11.45 -4.39 -14.65
C ALA A 77 10.73 -3.11 -15.08
N LEU A 78 9.56 -2.86 -14.50
CA LEU A 78 8.75 -1.66 -14.69
C LEU A 78 8.14 -1.24 -13.36
N PHE A 79 8.23 0.05 -13.06
CA PHE A 79 7.46 0.68 -11.99
C PHE A 79 7.09 2.10 -12.44
N GLU A 80 5.83 2.31 -12.77
CA GLU A 80 5.32 3.60 -13.21
C GLU A 80 4.20 4.10 -12.30
N ILE A 81 4.19 5.40 -12.04
CA ILE A 81 3.09 6.11 -11.41
C ILE A 81 2.59 7.17 -12.39
N ASN A 82 1.31 7.13 -12.74
CA ASN A 82 0.69 8.01 -13.74
C ASN A 82 1.46 8.02 -15.09
N GLY A 83 1.97 6.86 -15.52
CA GLY A 83 2.76 6.70 -16.74
C GLY A 83 4.18 7.29 -16.67
N ILE A 84 4.65 7.68 -15.48
CA ILE A 84 6.01 8.17 -15.27
C ILE A 84 6.83 7.07 -14.59
N PRO A 85 7.88 6.55 -15.25
CA PRO A 85 8.80 5.60 -14.64
C PRO A 85 9.48 6.17 -13.40
N LEU A 86 9.51 5.39 -12.33
CA LEU A 86 10.26 5.70 -11.12
C LEU A 86 11.70 5.18 -11.24
N ASP A 87 12.65 5.93 -10.69
CA ASP A 87 14.02 5.46 -10.50
C ASP A 87 14.16 4.60 -9.23
N ASP A 88 15.32 3.97 -9.04
CA ASP A 88 15.59 3.06 -7.92
C ASP A 88 15.37 3.73 -6.55
N GLU A 89 15.68 5.03 -6.41
CA GLU A 89 15.50 5.77 -5.15
C GLU A 89 14.03 6.04 -4.85
N ALA A 90 13.27 6.47 -5.87
CA ALA A 90 11.83 6.67 -5.76
C ALA A 90 11.07 5.37 -5.48
N ILE A 91 11.49 4.25 -6.10
CA ILE A 91 10.91 2.93 -5.82
C ILE A 91 11.18 2.52 -4.37
N GLU A 92 12.40 2.73 -3.86
CA GLU A 92 12.74 2.42 -2.47
C GLU A 92 11.91 3.24 -1.47
N ALA A 93 11.79 4.55 -1.72
CA ALA A 93 10.96 5.43 -0.90
C ALA A 93 9.48 5.01 -0.94
N PHE A 94 8.96 4.69 -2.13
CA PHE A 94 7.59 4.19 -2.30
C PHE A 94 7.37 2.90 -1.52
N ALA A 95 8.22 1.89 -1.71
CA ALA A 95 8.09 0.60 -1.05
C ALA A 95 8.17 0.72 0.48
N ALA A 96 9.06 1.58 0.99
CA ALA A 96 9.17 1.85 2.41
C ALA A 96 7.87 2.44 2.98
N ALA A 97 7.28 3.42 2.30
CA ALA A 97 6.02 4.05 2.66
C ALA A 97 4.81 3.11 2.46
N ASP A 98 4.87 2.16 1.50
CA ASP A 98 3.86 1.10 1.33
C ASP A 98 3.99 0.00 2.42
N GLY A 99 4.86 0.19 3.43
CA GLY A 99 4.98 -0.66 4.61
C GLY A 99 5.96 -1.83 4.46
N PHE A 100 6.90 -1.75 3.49
CA PHE A 100 7.97 -2.73 3.32
C PHE A 100 9.29 -2.33 3.99
N SER A 101 9.28 -1.26 4.80
CA SER A 101 10.45 -0.75 5.54
C SER A 101 10.99 -1.68 6.65
N VAL A 102 10.31 -2.82 6.90
CA VAL A 102 10.69 -3.85 7.89
C VAL A 102 12.10 -4.43 7.66
N ALA A 103 12.64 -4.20 6.47
CA ALA A 103 13.96 -4.64 6.04
C ALA A 103 15.14 -3.95 6.78
N ARG A 104 14.93 -2.94 7.64
CA ARG A 104 16.01 -2.42 8.53
C ARG A 104 16.58 -3.47 9.51
N ARG A 105 15.96 -4.65 9.67
CA ARG A 105 16.43 -5.73 10.55
C ARG A 105 17.13 -6.89 9.84
N LEU A 106 17.01 -6.99 8.52
CA LEU A 106 17.56 -8.05 7.69
C LEU A 106 18.07 -7.34 6.44
N ASP A 107 19.39 -7.25 6.24
CA ASP A 107 20.12 -6.51 5.19
C ASP A 107 19.55 -6.63 3.75
N VAL A 108 18.36 -6.09 3.54
CA VAL A 108 17.45 -6.24 2.40
C VAL A 108 16.78 -4.88 2.24
N SER A 109 16.52 -4.44 1.01
CA SER A 109 15.85 -3.16 0.77
C SER A 109 14.32 -3.28 0.86
N ALA A 110 13.61 -2.17 1.07
CA ALA A 110 12.16 -2.15 1.02
C ALA A 110 11.65 -2.56 -0.36
N THR A 111 12.33 -2.13 -1.42
CA THR A 111 12.10 -2.55 -2.80
C THR A 111 12.15 -4.07 -2.94
N GLU A 112 13.21 -4.71 -2.44
CA GLU A 112 13.35 -6.15 -2.55
C GLU A 112 12.25 -6.89 -1.76
N CYS A 113 11.88 -6.40 -0.58
CA CYS A 113 10.75 -6.91 0.17
C CYS A 113 9.43 -6.81 -0.62
N MET A 114 9.18 -5.67 -1.26
CA MET A 114 8.00 -5.44 -2.09
C MET A 114 7.99 -6.35 -3.32
N VAL A 115 9.12 -6.50 -4.03
CA VAL A 115 9.26 -7.39 -5.19
C VAL A 115 8.96 -8.84 -4.81
N ARG A 116 9.54 -9.33 -3.70
CA ARG A 116 9.28 -10.69 -3.21
C ARG A 116 7.81 -10.88 -2.87
N PHE A 117 7.20 -9.91 -2.19
CA PHE A 117 5.78 -9.92 -1.88
C PHE A 117 4.92 -9.97 -3.14
N TRP A 118 5.26 -9.17 -4.15
CA TRP A 118 4.55 -9.10 -5.41
C TRP A 118 4.62 -10.43 -6.16
N ALA A 119 5.84 -10.98 -6.30
CA ALA A 119 6.07 -12.26 -6.95
C ALA A 119 5.29 -13.40 -6.30
N MET A 120 5.20 -13.42 -4.96
CA MET A 120 4.42 -14.42 -4.22
C MET A 120 2.91 -14.23 -4.34
N THR A 121 2.44 -12.98 -4.52
CA THR A 121 1.00 -12.66 -4.50
C THR A 121 0.37 -12.70 -5.89
N TYR A 122 1.10 -12.21 -6.91
CA TYR A 122 0.60 -12.00 -8.27
C TYR A 122 1.44 -12.74 -9.33
N GLY A 123 2.55 -13.38 -8.95
CA GLY A 123 3.50 -13.96 -9.90
C GLY A 123 4.33 -12.88 -10.59
N ARG A 124 4.78 -13.17 -11.82
CA ARG A 124 5.57 -12.26 -12.68
C ARG A 124 4.75 -11.65 -13.81
N GLN A 125 3.43 -11.70 -13.73
CA GLN A 125 2.56 -11.08 -14.72
C GLN A 125 2.61 -9.55 -14.55
N PRO A 126 2.49 -8.77 -15.63
CA PRO A 126 2.26 -7.33 -15.53
C PRO A 126 1.04 -7.05 -14.66
N PHE A 127 1.15 -6.01 -13.83
CA PHE A 127 0.11 -5.58 -12.93
C PHE A 127 -0.27 -4.14 -13.25
N GLU A 128 -1.57 -3.91 -13.40
CA GLU A 128 -2.15 -2.57 -13.56
C GLU A 128 -3.21 -2.31 -12.49
N GLY A 129 -3.21 -1.10 -11.96
CA GLY A 129 -4.15 -0.70 -10.93
C GLY A 129 -4.02 0.75 -10.53
N VAL A 130 -4.32 1.01 -9.27
CA VAL A 130 -4.21 2.33 -8.67
C VAL A 130 -3.49 2.26 -7.32
N VAL A 131 -2.78 3.34 -6.98
CA VAL A 131 -2.38 3.67 -5.63
C VAL A 131 -3.48 4.54 -5.02
N ILE A 132 -4.08 4.08 -3.93
CA ILE A 132 -5.08 4.85 -3.19
C ILE A 132 -4.40 5.44 -1.96
N HIS A 133 -4.38 6.77 -1.87
CA HIS A 133 -3.86 7.52 -0.74
C HIS A 133 -4.99 7.97 0.19
N TRP A 134 -4.71 8.02 1.49
CA TRP A 134 -5.60 8.56 2.50
C TRP A 134 -4.85 9.45 3.48
N ASP A 135 -5.57 10.36 4.13
CA ASP A 135 -5.01 11.19 5.21
C ASP A 135 -5.37 10.58 6.58
N PRO A 136 -4.41 9.99 7.30
CA PRO A 136 -4.68 9.39 8.60
C PRO A 136 -4.70 10.41 9.75
N SER A 137 -4.38 11.69 9.51
CA SER A 137 -4.12 12.70 10.56
C SER A 137 -5.18 12.73 11.65
N GLU A 138 -6.46 12.86 11.29
CA GLU A 138 -7.56 12.89 12.26
C GLU A 138 -7.68 11.57 13.04
N ALA A 139 -7.52 10.44 12.35
CA ALA A 139 -7.54 9.13 12.97
C ALA A 139 -6.34 8.86 13.90
N LEU A 140 -5.24 9.60 13.73
CA LEU A 140 -4.03 9.46 14.55
C LEU A 140 -4.04 10.38 15.77
N ARG A 141 -4.82 11.48 15.75
CA ARG A 141 -5.01 12.35 16.92
C ARG A 141 -5.47 11.59 18.16
N GLN A 142 -6.31 10.57 17.99
CA GLN A 142 -6.77 9.73 19.11
C GLN A 142 -5.63 8.96 19.80
N PHE A 143 -4.52 8.74 19.11
CA PHE A 143 -3.34 8.04 19.63
C PHE A 143 -2.27 9.02 20.14
N GLY A 144 -2.54 10.33 20.15
CA GLY A 144 -1.57 11.35 20.57
C GLY A 144 -0.40 11.53 19.60
N ILE A 145 -0.56 11.10 18.35
CA ILE A 145 0.43 11.26 17.29
C ILE A 145 0.03 12.49 16.47
N SER A 146 0.87 13.53 16.48
CA SER A 146 0.70 14.79 15.75
C SER A 146 1.60 14.86 14.53
#